data_AF-A0A1B6ELM6-F1
#
_entry.id   AF-A0A1B6ELM6-F1
#
_cell.length_a   1.000
_cell.length_b   1.000
_cell.length_c   1.000
_cell.angle_alpha   90.00
_cell.angle_beta   90.00
_cell.angle_gamma   90.00
#
_symmetry.space_group_name_H-M   'P 1'
#
loop_
_entity.id
_entity.type
_entity.pdbx_description
1 polymer ?
#
loop_
_entity_poly.entity_id
_entity_poly.type
_entity_poly.pdbx_seq_one_letter_code
_entity_poly.pdbx_strand_id
1 'polypeptide(L)'
;YCMGRKFDEDSKFDNTDMTFHFWKPKSDYLIKEVIKRGYNVLYSSCWYLDHLANGGDWRKFYSCTIDVKDLSYEQKKRIFGGEVCMWTEVVDESNLISRVWPRASAAAERLWNYENIEDIEEVSRRLEEHYCRLKEHGISAQ
;
A
#
# COMPACT_ATOMS: atom_id res chain seq x y z
N TYR A 1 6.33 9.35 19.56
CA TYR A 1 5.21 10.31 19.43
C TYR A 1 5.34 11.05 18.11
N CYS A 2 4.87 10.48 17.01
CA CYS A 2 4.76 11.24 15.77
C CYS A 2 3.52 12.13 15.86
N MET A 3 3.71 13.45 15.80
CA MET A 3 2.63 14.42 15.66
C MET A 3 1.97 14.25 14.27
N GLY A 4 1.10 13.27 14.13
CA GLY A 4 0.15 13.24 13.02
C GLY A 4 -0.88 14.34 13.24
N ARG A 5 -0.83 15.42 12.46
CA ARG A 5 -1.95 16.37 12.40
C ARG A 5 -3.09 15.72 11.63
N LYS A 6 -4.29 15.73 12.21
CA LYS A 6 -5.49 15.22 11.57
C LYS A 6 -5.90 16.20 10.46
N PHE A 7 -6.17 15.67 9.27
CA PHE A 7 -6.84 16.45 8.23
C PHE A 7 -8.33 16.55 8.58
N ASP A 8 -8.80 17.76 8.82
CA ASP A 8 -10.22 18.11 8.91
C ASP A 8 -10.59 18.95 7.68
N GLU A 9 -11.84 18.91 7.20
CA GLU A 9 -12.25 19.56 5.93
C GLU A 9 -11.92 21.07 5.89
N ASP A 10 -11.84 21.76 7.03
CA ASP A 10 -11.48 23.18 7.10
C ASP A 10 -9.97 23.46 7.20
N SER A 11 -9.13 22.41 7.27
CA SER A 11 -7.69 22.58 7.42
C SER A 11 -7.05 23.06 6.11
N LYS A 12 -6.45 24.26 6.17
CA LYS A 12 -5.58 24.81 5.12
C LYS A 12 -4.15 24.81 5.64
N PHE A 13 -3.25 24.26 4.83
CA PHE A 13 -1.82 24.26 5.10
C PHE A 13 -1.12 25.07 4.01
N ASP A 14 -0.30 26.03 4.41
CA ASP A 14 0.40 26.95 3.49
C ASP A 14 1.45 26.25 2.62
N ASN A 15 1.87 25.03 3.00
CA ASN A 15 2.86 24.24 2.28
C ASN A 15 2.19 23.16 1.42
N THR A 16 2.23 23.34 0.10
CA THR A 16 1.72 22.36 -0.88
C THR A 16 2.61 21.13 -1.07
N ASP A 17 3.84 21.15 -0.55
CA ASP A 17 4.75 19.99 -0.56
C ASP A 17 4.41 18.98 0.56
N MET A 18 3.43 19.29 1.41
CA MET A 18 2.95 18.36 2.42
C MET A 18 2.34 17.11 1.77
N THR A 19 2.80 15.94 2.22
CA THR A 19 2.25 14.65 1.84
C THR A 19 1.32 14.12 2.94
N PHE A 20 0.10 13.77 2.56
CA PHE A 20 -0.88 13.17 3.47
C PHE A 20 -0.84 11.66 3.34
N HIS A 21 -0.64 10.97 4.48
CA HIS A 21 -0.66 9.52 4.54
C HIS A 21 -2.03 9.00 5.01
N PHE A 22 -2.72 8.27 4.14
CA PHE A 22 -4.02 7.67 4.39
C PHE A 22 -3.89 6.19 4.76
N TRP A 23 -4.14 5.90 6.04
CA TRP A 23 -4.03 4.55 6.60
C TRP A 23 -5.37 3.93 6.98
N LYS A 24 -6.45 4.72 7.01
CA LYS A 24 -7.80 4.23 7.32
C LYS A 24 -8.49 3.66 6.07
N PRO A 25 -9.21 2.53 6.16
CA PRO A 25 -10.04 2.03 5.07
C PRO A 25 -11.11 3.05 4.63
N LYS A 26 -11.58 2.92 3.38
CA LYS A 26 -12.67 3.74 2.80
C LYS A 26 -12.39 5.25 2.78
N SER A 27 -11.13 5.63 2.56
CA SER A 27 -10.69 7.03 2.52
C SER A 27 -10.63 7.65 1.11
N ASP A 28 -11.10 6.94 0.09
CA ASP A 28 -10.99 7.37 -1.32
C ASP A 28 -11.59 8.75 -1.59
N TYR A 29 -12.72 9.08 -0.97
CA TYR A 29 -13.34 10.41 -1.10
C TYR A 29 -12.41 11.53 -0.58
N LEU A 30 -11.77 11.28 0.57
CA LEU A 30 -10.89 12.24 1.23
C LEU A 30 -9.55 12.35 0.50
N ILE A 31 -9.04 11.24 -0.03
CA ILE A 31 -7.88 11.21 -0.92
C ILE A 31 -8.14 12.11 -2.15
N LYS A 32 -9.29 11.93 -2.81
CA LYS A 32 -9.67 12.75 -3.97
C LYS A 32 -9.76 14.24 -3.61
N GLU A 33 -10.30 14.57 -2.43
CA GLU A 33 -10.39 15.94 -1.95
C GLU A 33 -9.01 16.57 -1.70
N VAL A 34 -8.12 15.87 -1.01
CA VAL A 34 -6.75 16.32 -0.72
C VAL A 34 -5.96 16.54 -2.03
N ILE A 35 -6.11 15.65 -3.00
CA ILE A 35 -5.50 15.80 -4.33
C ILE A 35 -6.07 17.03 -5.06
N LYS A 36 -7.39 17.23 -5.02
CA LYS A 36 -8.04 18.41 -5.66
C LYS A 36 -7.58 19.73 -5.04
N ARG A 37 -7.23 19.73 -3.75
CA ARG A 37 -6.64 20.88 -3.04
C ARG A 37 -5.16 21.09 -3.36
N GLY A 38 -4.54 20.18 -4.11
CA GLY A 38 -3.15 20.33 -4.59
C GLY A 38 -2.10 19.74 -3.67
N TYR A 39 -2.46 18.85 -2.76
CA TYR A 39 -1.51 18.16 -1.88
C TYR A 39 -1.12 16.78 -2.43
N ASN A 40 0.03 16.29 -1.96
CA ASN A 40 0.53 14.97 -2.30
C ASN A 40 -0.07 13.91 -1.37
N VAL A 41 -0.21 12.68 -1.87
CA VAL A 41 -0.84 11.58 -1.14
C VAL A 41 0.02 10.33 -1.18
N LEU A 42 0.07 9.67 -0.03
CA LEU A 42 0.55 8.31 0.17
C LEU A 42 -0.56 7.50 0.86
N TYR A 43 -0.68 6.20 0.59
CA TYR A 43 -1.73 5.38 1.22
C TYR A 43 -1.22 3.99 1.65
N SER A 44 -1.83 3.45 2.71
CA SER A 44 -1.54 2.11 3.25
C SER A 44 -2.80 1.34 3.65
N SER A 45 -3.98 1.93 3.44
CA SER A 45 -5.27 1.52 4.02
C SER A 45 -5.69 0.06 3.77
N CYS A 46 -5.15 -0.59 2.76
CA CYS A 46 -5.42 -1.97 2.39
C CYS A 46 -4.21 -2.91 2.55
N TRP A 47 -3.01 -2.38 2.85
CA TRP A 47 -1.74 -3.09 2.94
C TRP A 47 -1.26 -3.26 4.39
N TYR A 48 -2.20 -3.62 5.27
CA TYR A 48 -1.91 -4.05 6.64
C TYR A 48 -1.57 -5.53 6.65
N LEU A 49 -0.29 -5.86 6.85
CA LEU A 49 0.20 -7.23 6.88
C LEU A 49 -0.02 -7.92 8.23
N ASP A 50 -0.15 -7.15 9.29
CA ASP A 50 -0.45 -7.61 10.65
C ASP A 50 -1.86 -8.22 10.77
N HIS A 51 -2.79 -7.78 9.90
CA HIS A 51 -4.09 -8.41 9.73
C HIS A 51 -3.95 -9.75 8.99
N LEU A 52 -3.78 -10.83 9.75
CA LEU A 52 -3.74 -12.19 9.22
C LEU A 52 -5.14 -12.63 8.77
N ALA A 53 -5.29 -13.08 7.53
CA ALA A 53 -6.38 -13.95 7.12
C ALA A 53 -5.85 -15.35 6.79
N ASN A 54 -6.77 -16.30 6.60
CA ASN A 54 -6.49 -17.73 6.47
C ASN A 54 -5.89 -18.06 5.09
N GLY A 55 -4.64 -17.66 4.83
CA GLY A 55 -3.90 -17.97 3.60
C GLY A 55 -4.42 -17.29 2.33
N GLY A 56 -3.53 -17.05 1.35
CA GLY A 56 -3.92 -16.50 0.04
C GLY A 56 -4.15 -14.98 -0.02
N ASP A 57 -3.86 -14.25 1.07
CA ASP A 57 -4.10 -12.80 1.20
C ASP A 57 -3.32 -11.92 0.22
N TRP A 58 -2.29 -12.46 -0.45
CA TRP A 58 -1.52 -11.70 -1.43
C TRP A 58 -2.40 -11.16 -2.55
N ARG A 59 -3.46 -11.88 -2.95
CA ARG A 59 -4.41 -11.45 -3.99
C ARG A 59 -5.12 -10.16 -3.57
N LYS A 60 -5.52 -10.06 -2.30
CA LYS A 60 -6.13 -8.84 -1.75
C LYS A 60 -5.17 -7.65 -1.80
N PHE A 61 -3.90 -7.89 -1.46
CA PHE A 61 -2.88 -6.84 -1.52
C PHE A 61 -2.57 -6.42 -2.96
N TYR A 62 -2.52 -7.36 -3.89
CA TYR A 62 -2.33 -7.06 -5.32
C TYR A 62 -3.54 -6.31 -5.91
N SER A 63 -4.77 -6.73 -5.61
CA SER A 63 -5.99 -6.08 -6.12
C SER A 63 -6.29 -4.73 -5.46
N CYS A 64 -5.49 -4.27 -4.50
CA CYS A 64 -5.72 -2.98 -3.88
C CYS A 64 -5.43 -1.82 -4.83
N THR A 65 -6.42 -0.94 -5.00
CA THR A 65 -6.33 0.27 -5.79
C THR A 65 -7.13 1.38 -5.12
N ILE A 66 -6.80 2.64 -5.44
CA ILE A 66 -7.64 3.79 -5.09
C ILE A 66 -8.52 4.11 -6.30
N ASP A 67 -9.80 4.42 -6.05
CA ASP A 67 -10.67 4.95 -7.10
C ASP A 67 -10.27 6.40 -7.49
N VAL A 68 -9.59 6.51 -8.63
CA VAL A 68 -9.06 7.77 -9.17
C VAL A 68 -9.70 8.14 -10.52
N LYS A 69 -10.86 7.55 -10.86
CA LYS A 69 -11.52 7.74 -12.16
C LYS A 69 -11.85 9.21 -12.45
N ASP A 70 -12.22 9.95 -11.41
CA ASP A 70 -12.64 11.36 -11.52
C ASP A 70 -11.48 12.36 -11.45
N LEU A 71 -10.23 11.89 -11.41
CA LEU A 71 -9.04 12.73 -11.32
C LEU A 71 -8.42 12.93 -12.71
N SER A 72 -8.02 14.17 -13.00
CA SER A 72 -7.22 14.50 -14.19
C SER A 72 -5.83 13.87 -14.13
N TYR A 73 -5.15 13.80 -15.28
CA TYR A 73 -3.78 13.28 -15.34
C TYR A 73 -2.81 14.01 -14.38
N GLU A 74 -2.87 15.35 -14.33
CA GLU A 74 -2.04 16.14 -13.42
C GLU A 74 -2.39 15.92 -11.94
N GLN A 75 -3.65 15.63 -11.63
CA GLN A 75 -4.07 15.29 -10.26
C GLN A 75 -3.57 13.90 -9.86
N LYS A 76 -3.58 12.91 -10.77
CA LYS A 76 -3.06 11.56 -10.50
C LYS A 76 -1.58 11.56 -10.17
N LYS A 77 -0.78 12.47 -10.74
CA LYS A 77 0.65 12.63 -10.40
C LYS A 77 0.93 12.97 -8.93
N ARG A 78 -0.08 13.44 -8.19
CA ARG A 78 0.02 13.73 -6.76
C ARG A 78 -0.05 12.49 -5.87
N ILE A 79 -0.36 11.33 -6.44
CA ILE A 79 -0.33 10.05 -5.75
C ILE A 79 1.10 9.50 -5.90
N PHE A 80 1.87 9.56 -4.82
CA PHE A 80 3.27 9.12 -4.85
C PHE A 80 3.44 7.60 -4.75
N GLY A 81 2.39 6.90 -4.35
CA GLY A 81 2.40 5.46 -4.15
C GLY A 81 1.83 5.15 -2.78
N GLY A 82 2.41 4.17 -2.10
CA GLY A 82 1.92 3.76 -0.81
C GLY A 82 2.86 2.86 -0.03
N GLU A 83 2.42 2.52 1.17
CA GLU A 83 3.22 1.83 2.17
C GLU A 83 2.53 0.53 2.56
N VAL A 84 3.35 -0.51 2.68
CA VAL A 84 2.93 -1.79 3.23
C VAL A 84 3.30 -1.79 4.71
N CYS A 85 2.29 -1.83 5.57
CA CYS A 85 2.47 -1.67 7.01
C CYS A 85 2.52 -3.02 7.71
N MET A 86 3.51 -3.19 8.58
CA MET A 86 3.60 -4.28 9.55
C MET A 86 3.65 -3.67 10.94
N TRP A 87 2.51 -3.62 11.61
CA TRP A 87 2.46 -3.20 13.00
C TRP A 87 2.93 -4.32 13.93
N THR A 88 3.53 -3.93 15.06
CA THR A 88 4.34 -4.82 15.90
C THR A 88 3.67 -5.26 17.19
N GLU A 89 2.35 -5.09 17.32
CA GLU A 89 1.60 -5.51 18.52
C GLU A 89 1.70 -7.02 18.76
N VAL A 90 1.81 -7.81 17.68
CA VAL A 90 1.92 -9.28 17.71
C VAL A 90 3.06 -9.81 16.83
N VAL A 91 4.02 -8.94 16.50
CA VAL A 91 5.14 -9.24 15.60
C VAL A 91 6.45 -8.88 16.27
N ASP A 92 7.38 -9.83 16.25
CA ASP A 92 8.73 -9.68 16.77
C ASP A 92 9.75 -10.32 15.80
N GLU A 93 11.01 -10.37 16.20
CA GLU A 93 12.09 -10.95 15.40
C GLU A 93 11.86 -12.41 14.98
N SER A 94 11.06 -13.17 15.74
CA SER A 94 10.81 -14.59 15.46
C SER A 94 9.86 -14.81 14.29
N ASN A 95 9.00 -13.84 13.98
CA ASN A 95 7.94 -13.99 12.99
C ASN A 95 7.82 -12.83 11.98
N LEU A 96 8.65 -11.80 12.09
CA LEU A 96 8.62 -10.63 11.19
C LEU A 96 8.82 -11.05 9.73
N ILE A 97 9.89 -11.77 9.42
CA ILE A 97 10.27 -12.08 8.04
C ILE A 97 9.23 -12.93 7.34
N SER A 98 8.74 -13.97 8.00
CA SER A 98 7.72 -14.88 7.45
C SER A 98 6.37 -14.19 7.29
N ARG A 99 6.04 -13.22 8.16
CA ARG A 99 4.83 -12.41 7.98
C ARG A 99 4.99 -11.40 6.85
N VAL A 100 6.15 -10.76 6.68
CA VAL A 100 6.33 -9.75 5.64
C VAL A 100 6.38 -10.38 4.25
N TRP A 101 7.17 -11.44 4.07
CA TRP A 101 7.45 -12.02 2.77
C TRP A 101 6.75 -13.38 2.60
N PRO A 102 6.12 -13.65 1.43
CA PRO A 102 6.15 -12.86 0.19
C PRO A 102 4.97 -11.87 0.06
N ARG A 103 4.14 -11.69 1.11
CA ARG A 103 2.91 -10.87 1.03
C ARG A 103 3.18 -9.43 0.61
N ALA A 104 4.26 -8.83 1.10
CA ALA A 104 4.70 -7.50 0.69
C ALA A 104 5.09 -7.41 -0.80
N SER A 105 5.58 -8.50 -1.41
CA SER A 105 5.93 -8.53 -2.83
C SER A 105 4.72 -8.28 -3.73
N ALA A 106 3.54 -8.76 -3.35
CA ALA A 106 2.31 -8.54 -4.13
C ALA A 106 1.91 -7.06 -4.15
N ALA A 107 2.04 -6.37 -3.01
CA ALA A 107 1.81 -4.93 -2.95
C ALA A 107 2.91 -4.14 -3.68
N ALA A 108 4.16 -4.59 -3.60
CA ALA A 108 5.28 -3.98 -4.31
C ALA A 108 5.10 -4.05 -5.83
N GLU A 109 4.71 -5.22 -6.36
CA GLU A 109 4.39 -5.39 -7.78
C GLU A 109 3.24 -4.47 -8.19
N ARG A 110 2.21 -4.36 -7.34
CA ARG A 110 1.07 -3.47 -7.60
C ARG A 110 1.46 -1.98 -7.63
N LEU A 111 2.37 -1.56 -6.76
CA LEU A 111 2.88 -0.19 -6.73
C LEU A 111 3.80 0.12 -7.92
N TRP A 112 4.59 -0.87 -8.35
CA TRP A 112 5.48 -0.73 -9.49
C TRP A 112 4.72 -0.68 -10.82
N ASN A 113 3.65 -1.48 -10.96
CA ASN A 113 2.81 -1.56 -12.16
C ASN A 113 1.35 -1.15 -11.85
N TYR A 114 1.13 0.10 -11.47
CA TYR A 114 -0.19 0.55 -11.05
C TYR A 114 -1.20 0.65 -12.21
N GLU A 115 -0.82 1.08 -13.40
CA GLU A 115 -1.80 1.30 -14.47
C GLU A 115 -2.27 0.00 -15.14
N ASN A 116 -1.40 -1.02 -15.22
CA ASN A 116 -1.72 -2.26 -15.90
C ASN A 116 -2.03 -3.35 -14.88
N ILE A 117 -3.33 -3.63 -14.70
CA ILE A 117 -3.75 -4.78 -13.92
C ILE A 117 -3.51 -6.03 -14.76
N GLU A 118 -2.50 -6.81 -14.40
CA GLU A 118 -2.19 -8.08 -15.04
C GLU A 118 -3.11 -9.20 -14.56
N ASP A 119 -3.16 -10.28 -15.35
CA ASP A 119 -3.91 -11.48 -15.02
C ASP A 119 -3.40 -12.10 -13.71
N ILE A 120 -4.32 -12.48 -12.83
CA ILE A 120 -3.97 -12.93 -11.49
C ILE A 120 -3.20 -14.26 -11.48
N GLU A 121 -3.38 -15.11 -12.49
CA GLU A 121 -2.66 -16.37 -12.62
C GLU A 121 -1.21 -16.13 -13.05
N GLU A 122 -0.97 -15.16 -13.94
CA GLU A 122 0.38 -14.75 -14.31
C GLU A 122 1.13 -14.17 -13.11
N VAL A 123 0.47 -13.30 -12.36
CA VAL A 123 1.01 -12.72 -11.12
C VAL A 123 1.32 -13.81 -10.09
N SER A 124 0.43 -14.80 -9.92
CA SER A 124 0.66 -15.94 -9.03
C SER A 124 1.95 -16.68 -9.40
N ARG A 125 2.12 -16.99 -10.69
CA ARG A 125 3.32 -17.69 -11.18
C ARG A 125 4.60 -16.90 -10.89
N ARG A 126 4.62 -15.60 -11.15
CA ARG A 126 5.80 -14.74 -10.89
C ARG A 126 6.10 -14.61 -9.40
N LEU A 127 5.06 -14.47 -8.57
CA LEU A 127 5.21 -14.41 -7.12
C LEU A 127 5.72 -15.73 -6.53
N GLU A 128 5.29 -16.87 -7.04
CA GLU A 128 5.81 -18.19 -6.67
C GLU A 128 7.29 -18.35 -7.03
N GLU A 129 7.68 -17.95 -8.24
CA GLU A 129 9.10 -17.92 -8.64
C GLU A 129 9.91 -16.97 -7.74
N HIS A 130 9.36 -15.79 -7.44
CA HIS A 130 10.02 -14.83 -6.57
C HIS A 130 10.17 -15.34 -5.13
N TYR A 131 9.16 -16.04 -4.61
CA TYR A 131 9.21 -16.70 -3.31
C TYR A 131 10.37 -17.71 -3.22
N CYS A 132 10.56 -18.53 -4.26
CA CYS A 132 11.71 -19.43 -4.32
C CYS A 132 13.03 -18.65 -4.32
N ARG A 133 13.13 -17.57 -5.11
CA ARG A 133 14.33 -16.70 -5.10
C ARG A 133 14.60 -16.07 -3.73
N LEU A 134 13.57 -15.66 -2.99
CA LEU A 134 13.73 -15.12 -1.64
C LEU A 134 14.32 -16.18 -0.71
N LYS A 135 13.83 -17.42 -0.78
CA LYS A 135 14.35 -18.54 0.01
C LYS A 135 15.79 -18.89 -0.34
N GLU A 136 16.16 -18.89 -1.62
CA GLU A 136 17.54 -19.09 -2.08
C GLU A 136 18.50 -18.03 -1.53
N HIS A 137 18.02 -16.81 -1.29
CA HIS A 137 18.79 -15.72 -0.68
C HIS A 137 18.68 -15.68 0.85
N GLY A 138 18.18 -16.75 1.49
CA GLY A 138 18.13 -16.88 2.95
C GLY A 138 16.97 -16.14 3.63
N ILE A 139 15.99 -15.66 2.87
CA ILE A 139 14.81 -15.00 3.42
C ILE A 139 13.75 -16.06 3.75
N SER A 140 13.39 -16.18 5.02
CA SER A 140 12.40 -17.14 5.53
C SER A 140 10.95 -16.71 5.21
N ALA A 141 10.61 -16.63 3.93
CA ALA A 141 9.26 -16.32 3.46
C ALA A 141 8.29 -17.50 3.69
N GLN A 142 7.01 -17.20 3.99
CA GLN A 142 5.97 -18.19 4.30
C GLN A 142 4.82 -18.16 3.30
#